data_AF-A0A0P7G8C5-F1
#
_entry.id   AF-A0A0P7G8C5-F1
#
_cell.length_a   1.000
_cell.length_b   1.000
_cell.length_c   1.000
_cell.angle_alpha   90.00
_cell.angle_beta   90.00
_cell.angle_gamma   90.00
#
_symmetry.space_group_name_H-M   'P 1'
#
loop_
_entity.id
_entity.type
_entity.pdbx_description
1 polymer ?
#
loop_
_entity_poly.entity_id
_entity_poly.type
_entity_poly.pdbx_seq_one_letter_code
_entity_poly.pdbx_strand_id
1 'polypeptide(L)' 'MATGPPSNDGVEEQLLEALDEAENQEVRYHIRETLQHLHLDD' A
#
# COMPACT_ATOMS: atom_id res chain seq x y z
N MET A 1 -17.03 -19.50 -8.72
CA MET A 1 -15.63 -19.21 -8.39
C MET A 1 -15.35 -17.79 -8.86
N ALA A 2 -15.24 -16.84 -7.95
CA ALA A 2 -14.94 -15.45 -8.30
C ALA A 2 -13.42 -15.28 -8.26
N THR A 3 -12.75 -15.53 -9.39
CA THR A 3 -11.36 -15.10 -9.58
C THR A 3 -11.40 -13.83 -10.40
N GLY A 4 -11.79 -12.73 -9.75
CA GLY A 4 -11.40 -11.40 -10.21
C GLY A 4 -9.89 -11.25 -10.05
N PRO A 5 -9.24 -10.37 -10.84
CA PRO A 5 -7.83 -10.04 -10.61
C PRO A 5 -7.63 -9.66 -9.13
N PRO A 6 -6.47 -9.99 -8.52
CA PRO A 6 -6.19 -9.58 -7.16
C PRO A 6 -6.29 -8.05 -7.11
N SER A 7 -7.38 -7.53 -6.54
CA SER A 7 -7.55 -6.10 -6.37
C SER A 7 -6.48 -5.62 -5.41
N ASN A 8 -5.64 -4.71 -5.88
CA ASN A 8 -4.62 -4.05 -5.06
C ASN A 8 -5.25 -3.20 -3.93
N ASP A 9 -6.57 -2.95 -4.00
CA ASP A 9 -7.38 -2.26 -2.99
C ASP A 9 -7.07 -2.71 -1.54
N GLY A 10 -6.96 -4.02 -1.30
CA GLY A 10 -6.68 -4.54 0.05
C GLY A 10 -5.23 -4.32 0.52
N VAL A 11 -4.29 -4.21 -0.41
CA VAL A 11 -2.89 -3.91 -0.13
C VAL A 11 -2.70 -2.42 0.12
N GLU A 12 -3.41 -1.58 -0.64
CA GLU A 12 -3.44 -0.13 -0.44
C GLU A 12 -3.95 0.24 0.95
N GLU A 13 -5.07 -0.35 1.39
CA GLU A 13 -5.64 -0.10 2.72
C GLU A 13 -4.65 -0.43 3.84
N GLN A 14 -3.95 -1.57 3.75
CA GLN A 14 -2.95 -2.00 4.72
C GLN A 14 -1.73 -1.07 4.76
N LEU A 15 -1.28 -0.58 3.60
CA LEU A 15 -0.16 0.35 3.53
C LEU A 15 -0.54 1.73 4.09
N LEU A 16 -1.78 2.18 3.89
CA LEU A 16 -2.27 3.43 4.47
C LEU A 16 -2.38 3.35 6.00
N GLU A 17 -2.87 2.23 6.54
CA GLU A 17 -2.92 1.98 7.98
C GLU A 17 -1.50 1.95 8.58
N ALA A 18 -0.58 1.21 7.95
CA ALA A 18 0.82 1.17 8.38
C ALA A 18 1.52 2.54 8.31
N LEU A 19 1.14 3.40 7.36
CA LEU A 19 1.68 4.76 7.25
C LEU A 19 1.26 5.64 8.43
N ASP A 20 0.02 5.47 8.90
CA ASP A 20 -0.55 6.21 10.02
C ASP A 20 0.13 5.80 11.34
N GLU A 21 0.27 4.48 11.56
CA GLU A 21 0.90 3.92 12.76
C GLU A 21 2.42 4.11 12.83
N ALA A 22 3.10 4.21 11.69
CA ALA A 22 4.56 4.28 11.66
C ALA A 22 5.08 5.57 12.33
N GLU A 23 5.77 5.46 13.47
CA GLU A 23 6.43 6.60 14.11
C GLU A 23 7.78 6.96 13.45
N ASN A 24 8.41 5.98 12.79
CA ASN A 24 9.71 6.15 12.14
C ASN A 24 9.54 6.80 10.75
N GLN A 25 10.24 7.91 10.53
CA GLN A 25 10.20 8.68 9.29
C GLN A 25 10.73 7.91 8.06
N GLU A 26 11.73 7.05 8.24
CA GLU A 26 12.27 6.17 7.19
C GLU A 26 11.25 5.10 6.79
N VAL A 27 10.55 4.52 7.77
CA VAL A 27 9.45 3.56 7.50
C VAL A 27 8.31 4.26 6.76
N ARG A 28 7.91 5.47 7.18
CA ARG A 28 6.91 6.27 6.45
C ARG A 28 7.33 6.58 5.01
N TYR A 29 8.62 6.85 4.78
CA TYR A 29 9.15 7.10 3.44
C TYR A 29 8.95 5.88 2.54
N HIS A 30 9.37 4.69 3.00
CA HIS A 30 9.25 3.47 2.21
C HIS A 30 7.81 3.03 1.98
N ILE A 31 6.91 3.25 2.95
CA ILE A 31 5.48 2.97 2.76
C ILE A 31 4.87 3.88 1.68
N ARG A 32 5.20 5.18 1.68
CA ARG A 32 4.77 6.11 0.62
C ARG A 32 5.33 5.76 -0.75
N GLU A 33 6.59 5.36 -0.81
CA GLU A 33 7.24 4.89 -2.04
C GLU A 33 6.54 3.63 -2.56
N THR A 34 6.17 2.70 -1.69
CA THR A 34 5.45 1.48 -2.07
C THR A 34 4.04 1.78 -2.60
N LEU A 35 3.30 2.69 -1.95
CA LEU A 35 1.98 3.15 -2.42
C LEU A 35 2.06 3.77 -3.82
N GLN A 36 3.10 4.56 -4.11
CA GLN A 36 3.30 5.13 -5.45
C GLN A 36 3.53 4.06 -6.52
N HIS A 37 4.28 3.00 -6.21
CA HIS A 37 4.49 1.90 -7.14
C HIS A 37 3.22 1.09 -7.38
N LEU A 38 2.39 0.88 -6.35
CA LEU A 38 1.12 0.17 -6.47
C LEU A 38 0.18 0.84 -7.49
N HIS A 39 0.18 2.18 -7.55
CA HIS A 39 -0.63 2.96 -8.49
C HIS A 39 -0.02 3.07 -9.91
N LEU A 40 1.21 2.61 -10.12
CA LEU A 40 1.85 2.56 -11.43
C LEU A 40 1.60 1.24 -12.19
N ASP A 41 1.19 0.18 -11.47
CA ASP A 41 0.93 -1.15 -12.02
C ASP A 41 -0.56 -1.42 -12.35
N ASP A 42 -1.47 -0.47 -12.05
CA ASP A 42 -2.89 -0.43 -12.49
C ASP A 42 -3.07 0.42 -13.76
#